data_AF-A0A3A0CWH8-F1
#
_entry.id   AF-A0A3A0CWH8-F1
#
_cell.length_a   1.000
_cell.length_b   1.000
_cell.length_c   1.000
_cell.angle_alpha   90.00
_cell.angle_beta   90.00
_cell.angle_gamma   90.00
#
_symmetry.space_group_name_H-M   'P 1'
#
loop_
_entity.id
_entity.type
_entity.pdbx_description
1 polymer ?
#
loop_
_entity_poly.entity_id
_entity_poly.type
_entity_poly.pdbx_seq_one_letter_code
_entity_poly.pdbx_strand_id
1 'polypeptide(L)'
;MSIQVACKCGKHFKVKEHLAGKAVRCPECKSPLRVPEADAAPAKSSAVKPAGKHAKSGGDDAPNIMAALARYEEAQKRKQKSFEDEAAYKAEQNKLIESYDQLTGRGKTEADKKAEAEGKKKRPTEELPKKRTLVVKIADAFGAVMSNLFVKYVLLATVLGGGTYGSVKLVQFLTHGVERQIEPQMNKEARVRLLLKEVRQDVDAERWREADGKLKEIAELDPKLTEINRDYKRCREAVDKALGPAKP
;
A
#
# COMPACT_ATOMS: atom_id res chain seq x y z
N MET A 1 16.02 27.03 1.51
CA MET A 1 15.40 27.27 2.83
C MET A 1 13.90 26.96 2.75
N SER A 2 13.10 27.22 3.80
CA SER A 2 11.65 26.94 3.80
C SER A 2 10.83 28.19 4.07
N ILE A 3 9.78 28.41 3.27
CA ILE A 3 8.85 29.53 3.39
C ILE A 3 7.68 29.08 4.29
N GLN A 4 7.34 29.87 5.30
CA GLN A 4 6.14 29.64 6.10
C GLN A 4 4.93 30.25 5.40
N VAL A 5 3.89 29.46 5.18
CA VAL A 5 2.67 29.90 4.48
C VAL A 5 1.47 29.64 5.39
N ALA A 6 0.58 30.64 5.50
CA ALA A 6 -0.67 30.53 6.24
C ALA A 6 -1.82 30.25 5.27
N CYS A 7 -2.57 29.18 5.52
CA CYS A 7 -3.79 28.88 4.76
C CYS A 7 -4.99 29.64 5.33
N LYS A 8 -6.02 29.87 4.50
CA LYS A 8 -7.30 30.46 4.93
C LYS A 8 -8.02 29.67 6.02
N CYS A 9 -7.72 28.37 6.17
CA CYS A 9 -8.23 27.56 7.27
C CYS A 9 -7.52 27.81 8.61
N GLY A 10 -6.52 28.69 8.67
CA GLY A 10 -5.74 29.00 9.87
C GLY A 10 -4.50 28.11 10.07
N LYS A 11 -4.32 27.05 9.26
CA LYS A 11 -3.12 26.20 9.38
C LYS A 11 -1.90 26.85 8.74
N HIS A 12 -0.79 26.82 9.46
CA HIS A 12 0.52 27.25 8.99
C HIS A 12 1.34 26.02 8.62
N PHE A 13 2.01 26.03 7.47
CA PHE A 13 2.90 24.94 7.06
C PHE A 13 4.12 25.47 6.31
N LYS A 14 5.21 24.71 6.39
CA LYS A 14 6.48 25.04 5.74
C LYS A 14 6.52 24.42 4.35
N VAL A 15 6.78 25.24 3.35
CA VAL A 15 6.91 24.84 1.95
C VAL A 15 8.34 25.11 1.49
N LYS A 16 8.87 24.27 0.60
CA LYS A 16 10.20 24.46 0.01
C LYS A 16 10.17 25.63 -0.98
N GLU A 17 11.26 26.38 -1.07
CA GLU A 17 11.38 27.58 -1.95
C GLU A 17 11.08 27.33 -3.43
N HIS A 18 11.37 26.13 -3.97
CA HIS A 18 11.06 25.81 -5.36
C HIS A 18 9.54 25.77 -5.70
N LEU A 19 8.69 25.89 -4.68
CA LEU A 19 7.24 26.03 -4.83
C LEU A 19 6.77 27.48 -4.66
N ALA A 20 7.68 28.44 -4.47
CA ALA A 20 7.36 29.87 -4.53
C ALA A 20 6.69 30.21 -5.88
N GLY A 21 5.64 31.03 -5.85
CA GLY A 21 4.84 31.40 -7.03
C GLY A 21 3.83 30.34 -7.49
N LYS A 22 3.98 29.09 -7.06
CA LYS A 22 3.13 27.95 -7.47
C LYS A 22 1.91 27.79 -6.56
N ALA A 23 0.87 27.14 -7.09
CA ALA A 23 -0.31 26.75 -6.32
C ALA A 23 -0.06 25.40 -5.63
N VAL A 24 -0.17 25.37 -4.30
CA VAL A 24 -0.06 24.16 -3.47
C VAL A 24 -1.37 23.91 -2.72
N ARG A 25 -1.68 22.65 -2.40
CA ARG A 25 -2.87 22.32 -1.61
C ARG A 25 -2.55 22.31 -0.12
N CYS A 26 -3.46 22.85 0.69
CA CYS A 26 -3.35 22.75 2.14
C CYS A 26 -3.50 21.29 2.61
N PRO A 27 -2.66 20.79 3.53
CA PRO A 27 -2.78 19.42 4.04
C PRO A 27 -4.04 19.17 4.89
N GLU A 28 -4.68 20.22 5.42
CA GLU A 28 -5.93 20.09 6.21
C GLU A 28 -7.17 20.22 5.33
N CYS A 29 -7.39 21.41 4.76
CA CYS A 29 -8.64 21.69 4.04
C CYS A 29 -8.58 21.34 2.54
N LYS A 30 -7.41 20.94 2.02
CA LYS A 30 -7.19 20.62 0.58
C LYS A 30 -7.43 21.78 -0.39
N SER A 31 -7.75 22.98 0.09
CA SER A 31 -7.92 24.16 -0.74
C SER A 31 -6.61 24.57 -1.43
N PRO A 32 -6.66 24.97 -2.72
CA PRO A 32 -5.51 25.50 -3.43
C PRO A 32 -5.12 26.88 -2.87
N LEU A 33 -3.84 27.05 -2.56
CA LEU A 33 -3.23 28.28 -2.05
C LEU A 33 -2.02 28.62 -2.91
N ARG A 34 -1.89 29.86 -3.36
CA ARG A 34 -0.71 30.32 -4.10
C ARG A 34 0.37 30.73 -3.10
N VAL A 35 1.56 30.14 -3.23
CA VAL A 35 2.71 30.51 -2.38
C VAL A 35 3.24 31.85 -2.90
N PRO A 36 3.42 32.88 -2.04
CA PRO A 36 4.01 34.13 -2.47
C PRO A 36 5.42 33.87 -3.02
N GLU A 37 5.72 34.48 -4.17
CA GLU A 37 7.11 34.60 -4.62
C GLU A 37 7.86 35.42 -3.58
N ALA A 38 9.04 34.96 -3.19
CA ALA A 38 9.93 35.73 -2.33
C ALA A 38 10.52 36.86 -3.18
N ASP A 39 9.67 37.80 -3.59
CA ASP A 39 10.14 39.05 -4.16
C ASP A 39 10.99 39.73 -3.11
N ALA A 40 12.23 40.01 -3.51
CA ALA A 40 13.21 40.71 -2.72
C ALA A 40 12.54 41.92 -2.05
N ALA A 41 12.61 41.94 -0.72
CA ALA A 41 11.94 42.92 0.11
C ALA A 41 12.11 44.36 -0.40
N PRO A 42 11.03 45.16 -0.38
CA PRO A 42 11.11 46.48 0.18
C PRO A 42 10.59 46.42 1.62
N ALA A 43 11.44 46.92 2.51
CA ALA A 43 11.24 46.93 3.94
C ALA A 43 9.88 47.52 4.37
N LYS A 44 9.32 46.88 5.42
CA LYS A 44 8.45 47.47 6.44
C LYS A 44 7.26 48.33 5.95
N SER A 45 6.08 47.74 5.90
CA SER A 45 4.87 48.46 6.32
C SER A 45 3.92 47.57 7.14
N SER A 46 3.96 47.87 8.42
CA SER A 46 2.88 47.89 9.42
C SER A 46 1.58 47.13 9.17
N ALA A 47 1.29 46.29 10.17
CA ALA A 47 0.00 45.76 10.56
C ALA A 47 -1.21 46.65 10.20
N VAL A 48 -2.13 46.09 9.42
CA VAL A 48 -3.55 46.48 9.46
C VAL A 48 -4.35 45.19 9.63
N LYS A 49 -5.03 45.11 10.76
CA LYS A 49 -5.98 44.06 11.13
C LYS A 49 -7.35 44.50 10.63
N PRO A 50 -8.00 43.83 9.66
CA PRO A 50 -9.43 43.99 9.49
C PRO A 50 -10.14 42.86 10.24
N ALA A 51 -10.74 43.25 11.35
CA ALA A 51 -11.90 42.56 11.87
C ALA A 51 -13.08 42.81 10.91
N GLY A 52 -13.75 41.74 10.49
CA GLY A 52 -15.03 41.80 9.76
C GLY A 52 -15.53 40.37 9.53
N LYS A 53 -16.32 39.78 10.44
CA LYS A 53 -17.79 39.82 10.43
C LYS A 53 -18.39 39.76 9.02
N HIS A 54 -18.69 38.54 8.54
CA HIS A 54 -19.85 38.29 7.68
C HIS A 54 -20.42 36.89 7.95
N ALA A 55 -21.18 36.80 9.04
CA ALA A 55 -22.37 35.98 9.07
C ALA A 55 -23.52 36.86 8.56
N LYS A 56 -24.02 36.59 7.36
CA LYS A 56 -25.36 36.99 6.94
C LYS A 56 -25.85 36.03 5.85
N SER A 57 -26.49 34.96 6.30
CA SER A 57 -27.52 34.24 5.57
C SER A 57 -28.77 35.11 5.52
N GLY A 58 -29.40 35.19 4.35
CA GLY A 58 -30.53 36.07 4.03
C GLY A 58 -30.18 36.76 2.72
N GLY A 59 -30.49 36.19 1.56
CA GLY A 59 -31.84 35.82 1.14
C GLY A 59 -32.32 36.97 0.28
N ASP A 60 -31.93 36.99 -1.01
CA ASP A 60 -32.46 37.81 -2.11
C ASP A 60 -31.71 37.52 -3.45
N ASP A 61 -31.38 36.25 -3.75
CA ASP A 61 -30.65 35.87 -4.97
C ASP A 61 -31.46 34.88 -5.85
N ALA A 62 -32.72 35.21 -6.14
CA ALA A 62 -33.54 34.46 -7.08
C ALA A 62 -32.90 34.29 -8.49
N PRO A 63 -32.07 35.21 -9.02
CA PRO A 63 -31.37 34.99 -10.31
C PRO A 63 -30.24 33.94 -10.26
N ASN A 64 -29.78 33.54 -9.07
CA ASN A 64 -28.58 32.70 -8.92
C ASN A 64 -28.89 31.19 -8.92
N ILE A 65 -30.16 30.80 -8.87
CA ILE A 65 -30.58 29.39 -8.89
C ILE A 65 -30.28 28.75 -10.26
N MET A 66 -30.57 29.46 -11.36
CA MET A 66 -30.29 28.95 -12.70
C MET A 66 -28.77 28.81 -12.96
N ALA A 67 -27.97 29.77 -12.48
CA ALA A 67 -26.51 29.68 -12.56
C ALA A 67 -25.94 28.54 -11.70
N ALA A 68 -26.55 28.27 -10.53
CA ALA A 68 -26.19 27.13 -9.70
C ALA A 68 -26.55 25.79 -10.36
N LEU A 69 -27.72 25.68 -10.99
CA LEU A 69 -28.12 24.49 -11.74
C LEU A 69 -27.21 24.23 -12.94
N ALA A 70 -26.85 25.26 -13.71
CA ALA A 70 -25.92 25.13 -14.83
C ALA A 70 -24.54 24.61 -14.39
N ARG A 71 -24.00 25.14 -13.27
CA ARG A 71 -22.74 24.65 -12.69
C ARG A 71 -22.83 23.20 -12.21
N TYR A 72 -23.99 22.80 -11.69
CA TYR A 72 -24.21 21.41 -11.28
C TYR A 72 -24.25 20.48 -12.49
N GLU A 73 -24.93 20.89 -13.57
CA GLU A 73 -25.00 20.12 -14.81
C GLU A 73 -23.62 19.98 -15.48
N GLU A 74 -22.83 21.06 -15.54
CA GLU A 74 -21.44 20.99 -16.01
C GLU A 74 -20.57 20.06 -15.16
N ALA A 75 -20.75 20.08 -13.84
CA ALA A 75 -20.05 19.17 -12.94
C ALA A 75 -20.43 17.70 -13.20
N GLN A 76 -21.70 17.42 -13.49
CA GLN A 76 -22.16 16.08 -13.86
C GLN A 76 -21.58 15.63 -15.21
N LYS A 77 -21.57 16.50 -16.22
CA LYS A 77 -20.95 16.21 -17.54
C LYS A 77 -19.45 15.92 -17.42
N ARG A 78 -18.73 16.64 -16.56
CA ARG A 78 -17.31 16.36 -16.28
C ARG A 78 -17.09 15.00 -15.63
N LYS A 79 -17.98 14.57 -14.73
CA LYS A 79 -17.93 13.23 -14.13
C LYS A 79 -18.19 12.15 -15.18
N GLN A 80 -19.23 12.30 -16.00
CA GLN A 80 -19.53 11.36 -17.09
C GLN A 80 -18.34 11.22 -18.03
N LYS A 81 -17.76 12.33 -18.46
CA LYS A 81 -16.56 12.33 -19.31
C LYS A 81 -15.38 11.60 -18.66
N SER A 82 -15.14 11.79 -17.36
CA SER A 82 -14.07 11.05 -16.67
C SER A 82 -14.32 9.54 -16.59
N PHE A 83 -15.58 9.10 -16.51
CA PHE A 83 -15.92 7.67 -16.57
C PHE A 83 -15.75 7.10 -17.97
N GLU A 84 -16.11 7.86 -19.01
CA GLU A 84 -15.88 7.48 -20.41
C GLU A 84 -14.38 7.35 -20.72
N ASP A 85 -13.58 8.32 -20.26
CA ASP A 85 -12.11 8.29 -20.40
C ASP A 85 -11.50 7.08 -19.66
N GLU A 86 -11.99 6.74 -18.46
CA GLU A 86 -11.54 5.56 -17.71
C GLU A 86 -11.94 4.25 -18.41
N ALA A 87 -13.14 4.19 -19.00
CA ALA A 87 -13.59 3.05 -19.79
C ALA A 87 -12.76 2.87 -21.07
N ALA A 88 -12.43 3.97 -21.75
CA ALA A 88 -11.56 3.96 -22.93
C ALA A 88 -10.16 3.45 -22.57
N TYR A 89 -9.58 3.93 -21.46
CA TYR A 89 -8.28 3.45 -20.98
C TYR A 89 -8.27 1.95 -20.66
N LYS A 90 -9.33 1.43 -20.02
CA LYS A 90 -9.48 -0.02 -19.78
C LYS A 90 -9.61 -0.81 -21.07
N ALA A 91 -10.33 -0.29 -22.06
CA ALA A 91 -10.43 -0.93 -23.37
C ALA A 91 -9.07 -0.99 -24.09
N GLU A 92 -8.25 0.06 -23.99
CA GLU A 92 -6.87 0.05 -24.50
C GLU A 92 -5.99 -0.97 -23.76
N GLN A 93 -6.07 -1.05 -22.44
CA GLN A 93 -5.35 -2.08 -21.68
C GLN A 93 -5.75 -3.50 -22.11
N ASN A 94 -7.04 -3.76 -22.30
CA ASN A 94 -7.50 -5.07 -22.76
C ASN A 94 -6.96 -5.39 -24.17
N LYS A 95 -6.92 -4.42 -25.09
CA LYS A 95 -6.29 -4.59 -26.41
C LYS A 95 -4.79 -4.91 -26.31
N LEU A 96 -4.08 -4.26 -25.38
CA LEU A 96 -2.67 -4.56 -25.11
C LEU A 96 -2.49 -5.99 -24.59
N ILE A 97 -3.35 -6.44 -23.68
CA ILE A 97 -3.33 -7.83 -23.17
C ILE A 97 -3.61 -8.81 -24.31
N GLU A 98 -4.61 -8.55 -25.14
CA GLU A 98 -4.93 -9.41 -26.30
C GLU A 98 -3.78 -9.51 -27.30
N SER A 99 -3.11 -8.38 -27.60
CA SER A 99 -1.95 -8.40 -28.50
C SER A 99 -0.75 -9.15 -27.91
N TYR A 100 -0.55 -9.07 -26.59
CA TYR A 100 0.48 -9.84 -25.89
C TYR A 100 0.19 -11.35 -25.90
N ASP A 101 -1.07 -11.75 -25.69
CA ASP A 101 -1.48 -13.15 -25.76
C ASP A 101 -1.33 -13.75 -27.17
N GLN A 102 -1.57 -12.94 -28.21
CA GLN A 102 -1.30 -13.33 -29.60
C GLN A 102 0.19 -13.58 -29.84
N LEU A 103 1.07 -12.67 -29.38
CA LEU A 103 2.52 -12.80 -29.56
C LEU A 103 3.12 -13.99 -28.79
N THR A 104 2.57 -14.32 -27.63
CA THR A 104 3.09 -15.40 -26.78
C THR A 104 2.54 -16.79 -27.14
N GLY A 105 1.67 -16.88 -28.17
CA GLY A 105 1.03 -18.14 -28.56
C GLY A 105 0.09 -18.72 -27.49
N ARG A 106 -0.34 -17.89 -26.53
CA ARG A 106 -1.30 -18.23 -25.46
C ARG A 106 -2.73 -17.79 -25.78
N GLY A 107 -2.99 -17.33 -27.00
CA GLY A 107 -4.34 -16.95 -27.42
C GLY A 107 -5.36 -18.05 -27.09
N LYS A 108 -6.41 -17.68 -26.36
CA LYS A 108 -7.58 -18.53 -26.11
C LYS A 108 -8.03 -19.13 -27.44
N THR A 109 -8.12 -20.45 -27.51
CA THR A 109 -8.58 -21.14 -28.71
C THR A 109 -10.05 -20.77 -28.97
N GLU A 110 -10.52 -20.88 -30.21
CA GLU A 110 -11.96 -20.72 -30.56
C GLU A 110 -12.86 -21.56 -29.63
N ALA A 111 -12.38 -22.71 -29.17
CA ALA A 111 -13.06 -23.57 -28.21
C ALA A 111 -13.21 -22.92 -26.82
N ASP A 112 -12.18 -22.21 -26.34
CA ASP A 112 -12.23 -21.49 -25.05
C ASP A 112 -13.17 -20.29 -25.12
N LYS A 113 -13.15 -19.55 -26.24
CA LYS A 113 -14.06 -18.40 -26.46
C LYS A 113 -15.52 -18.83 -26.52
N LYS A 114 -15.81 -19.96 -27.18
CA LYS A 114 -17.16 -20.54 -27.27
C LYS A 114 -17.67 -21.03 -25.92
N ALA A 115 -16.81 -21.62 -25.09
CA ALA A 115 -17.16 -22.06 -23.74
C ALA A 115 -17.49 -20.89 -22.79
N GLU A 116 -16.82 -19.74 -22.95
CA GLU A 116 -17.04 -18.53 -22.16
C GLU A 116 -18.34 -17.80 -22.57
N ALA A 117 -18.67 -17.77 -23.87
CA ALA A 117 -19.90 -17.20 -24.40
C ALA A 117 -21.18 -17.96 -23.99
N GLU A 118 -21.07 -19.27 -23.73
CA GLU A 118 -22.18 -20.10 -23.24
C GLU A 118 -22.49 -19.92 -21.74
N GLY A 119 -21.84 -18.96 -21.05
CA GLY A 119 -22.11 -18.66 -19.64
C GLY A 119 -21.74 -19.79 -18.67
N LYS A 120 -21.09 -20.86 -19.16
CA LYS A 120 -20.50 -21.91 -18.33
C LYS A 120 -19.24 -21.35 -17.68
N LYS A 121 -19.42 -20.56 -16.61
CA LYS A 121 -18.37 -20.30 -15.62
C LYS A 121 -17.95 -21.66 -15.06
N LYS A 122 -16.94 -22.29 -15.67
CA LYS A 122 -16.22 -23.38 -15.04
C LYS A 122 -15.70 -22.83 -13.71
N ARG A 123 -16.13 -23.43 -12.61
CA ARG A 123 -15.47 -23.21 -11.32
C ARG A 123 -13.98 -23.46 -11.53
N PRO A 124 -13.08 -22.63 -10.98
CA PRO A 124 -11.65 -22.82 -11.13
C PRO A 124 -11.25 -23.98 -10.23
N THR A 125 -11.45 -25.20 -10.70
CA THR A 125 -10.89 -26.43 -10.15
C THR A 125 -11.04 -27.51 -11.19
N GLU A 126 -9.98 -28.28 -11.35
CA GLU A 126 -9.76 -29.37 -12.30
C GLU A 126 -9.29 -29.03 -13.72
N GLU A 127 -7.96 -29.12 -13.81
CA GLU A 127 -7.21 -29.84 -14.85
C GLU A 127 -7.12 -29.20 -16.23
N LEU A 128 -6.11 -28.34 -16.37
CA LEU A 128 -5.33 -28.27 -17.60
C LEU A 128 -4.08 -29.14 -17.42
N PRO A 129 -3.79 -30.10 -18.32
CA PRO A 129 -2.55 -30.84 -18.31
C PRO A 129 -1.41 -29.89 -18.69
N LYS A 130 -0.82 -29.23 -17.68
CA LYS A 130 0.47 -28.59 -17.81
C LYS A 130 1.42 -29.66 -18.32
N LYS A 131 1.98 -29.47 -19.51
CA LYS A 131 3.16 -30.21 -19.97
C LYS A 131 4.15 -30.16 -18.82
N ARG A 132 4.33 -31.29 -18.15
CA ARG A 132 5.15 -31.42 -16.94
C ARG A 132 6.55 -31.01 -17.34
N THR A 133 6.94 -29.79 -16.97
CA THR A 133 8.35 -29.40 -17.03
C THR A 133 9.11 -30.41 -16.17
N LEU A 134 10.30 -30.79 -16.62
CA LEU A 134 11.16 -31.81 -15.97
C LEU A 134 11.29 -31.57 -14.45
N VAL A 135 11.24 -30.31 -14.03
CA VAL A 135 11.25 -29.87 -12.64
C VAL A 135 10.06 -30.39 -11.82
N VAL A 136 8.85 -30.45 -12.38
CA VAL A 136 7.67 -30.98 -11.68
C VAL A 136 7.75 -32.50 -11.55
N LYS A 137 8.27 -33.21 -12.56
CA LYS A 137 8.52 -34.65 -12.45
C LYS A 137 9.57 -34.98 -11.40
N ILE A 138 10.62 -34.15 -11.29
CA ILE A 138 11.64 -34.32 -10.26
C ILE A 138 11.04 -34.00 -8.89
N ALA A 139 10.23 -32.94 -8.74
CA ALA A 139 9.57 -32.60 -7.48
C ALA A 139 8.56 -33.68 -7.02
N ASP A 140 7.78 -34.24 -7.94
CA ASP A 140 6.83 -35.32 -7.64
C ASP A 140 7.57 -36.62 -7.28
N ALA A 141 8.66 -36.95 -7.98
CA ALA A 141 9.49 -38.11 -7.66
C ALA A 141 10.23 -37.95 -6.33
N PHE A 142 10.75 -36.74 -6.03
CA PHE A 142 11.38 -36.44 -4.75
C PHE A 142 10.36 -36.48 -3.61
N GLY A 143 9.14 -35.97 -3.84
CA GLY A 143 8.03 -36.06 -2.89
C GLY A 143 7.61 -37.50 -2.59
N ALA A 144 7.55 -38.37 -3.61
CA ALA A 144 7.22 -39.79 -3.43
C ALA A 144 8.32 -40.60 -2.72
N VAL A 145 9.60 -40.29 -2.99
CA VAL A 145 10.73 -40.98 -2.33
C VAL A 145 10.92 -40.48 -0.89
N MET A 146 10.82 -39.16 -0.67
CA MET A 146 10.94 -38.58 0.67
C MET A 146 9.74 -38.92 1.55
N SER A 147 8.52 -39.04 1.02
CA SER A 147 7.37 -39.44 1.83
C SER A 147 7.52 -40.86 2.37
N ASN A 148 8.05 -41.79 1.58
CA ASN A 148 8.24 -43.17 2.02
C ASN A 148 9.35 -43.28 3.09
N LEU A 149 10.46 -42.57 2.92
CA LEU A 149 11.50 -42.50 3.95
C LEU A 149 11.02 -41.81 5.22
N PHE A 150 10.30 -40.70 5.09
CA PHE A 150 9.77 -39.95 6.23
C PHE A 150 8.76 -40.76 7.03
N VAL A 151 7.82 -41.45 6.36
CA VAL A 151 6.86 -42.35 7.02
C VAL A 151 7.59 -43.46 7.77
N LYS A 152 8.62 -44.08 7.17
CA LYS A 152 9.42 -45.11 7.85
C LYS A 152 10.14 -44.56 9.08
N TYR A 153 10.75 -43.38 8.99
CA TYR A 153 11.44 -42.75 10.13
C TYR A 153 10.47 -42.35 11.25
N VAL A 154 9.30 -41.79 10.91
CA VAL A 154 8.25 -41.45 11.87
C VAL A 154 7.73 -42.70 12.57
N LEU A 155 7.50 -43.77 11.84
CA LEU A 155 6.99 -45.03 12.38
C LEU A 155 8.04 -45.69 13.29
N LEU A 156 9.31 -45.69 12.88
CA LEU A 156 10.43 -46.17 13.70
C LEU A 156 10.59 -45.33 14.99
N ALA A 157 10.51 -44.00 14.89
CA ALA A 157 10.59 -43.10 16.04
C ALA A 157 9.40 -43.26 17.00
N THR A 158 8.21 -43.56 16.49
CA THR A 158 7.01 -43.81 17.32
C THR A 158 7.10 -45.14 18.06
N VAL A 159 7.62 -46.18 17.40
CA VAL A 159 7.84 -47.50 18.02
C VAL A 159 8.96 -47.44 19.07
N LEU A 160 10.08 -46.77 18.76
CA LEU A 160 11.22 -46.66 19.68
C LEU A 160 10.99 -45.64 20.81
N GLY A 161 10.21 -44.58 20.56
CA GLY A 161 9.96 -43.48 21.50
C GLY A 161 8.82 -43.72 22.51
N GLY A 162 8.31 -44.95 22.61
CA GLY A 162 7.25 -45.28 23.56
C GLY A 162 5.90 -44.67 23.21
N GLY A 163 5.31 -45.12 22.10
CA GLY A 163 3.88 -45.02 21.76
C GLY A 163 3.23 -43.64 21.90
N THR A 164 2.82 -43.28 23.11
CA THR A 164 2.12 -42.02 23.39
C THR A 164 3.06 -40.83 23.52
N TYR A 165 4.21 -40.97 24.20
CA TYR A 165 5.10 -39.84 24.45
C TYR A 165 5.86 -39.40 23.19
N GLY A 166 6.28 -40.37 22.36
CA GLY A 166 6.90 -40.10 21.06
C GLY A 166 5.98 -39.35 20.11
N SER A 167 4.68 -39.66 20.08
CA SER A 167 3.71 -38.99 19.21
C SER A 167 3.51 -37.51 19.57
N VAL A 168 3.44 -37.18 20.86
CA VAL A 168 3.30 -35.79 21.33
C VAL A 168 4.55 -34.96 20.98
N LYS A 169 5.75 -35.51 21.24
CA LYS A 169 7.01 -34.85 20.89
C LYS A 169 7.20 -34.68 19.38
N LEU A 170 6.76 -35.65 18.58
CA LEU A 170 6.82 -35.57 17.12
C LEU A 170 5.88 -34.48 16.60
N VAL A 171 4.64 -34.43 17.06
CA VAL A 171 3.70 -33.36 16.67
C VAL A 171 4.26 -32.00 17.04
N GLN A 172 4.84 -31.85 18.23
CA GLN A 172 5.47 -30.61 18.69
C GLN A 172 6.71 -30.24 17.84
N PHE A 173 7.51 -31.22 17.43
CA PHE A 173 8.66 -31.01 16.54
C PHE A 173 8.23 -30.64 15.12
N LEU A 174 7.19 -31.27 14.58
CA LEU A 174 6.66 -30.98 13.25
C LEU A 174 6.01 -29.60 13.20
N THR A 175 5.23 -29.22 14.21
CA THR A 175 4.65 -27.87 14.29
C THR A 175 5.75 -26.80 14.36
N HIS A 176 6.74 -26.95 15.24
CA HIS A 176 7.85 -25.98 15.31
C HIS A 176 8.82 -26.03 14.11
N GLY A 177 8.99 -27.20 13.47
CA GLY A 177 9.89 -27.37 12.34
C GLY A 177 9.33 -26.83 11.03
N VAL A 178 8.02 -27.01 10.80
CA VAL A 178 7.34 -26.56 9.59
C VAL A 178 7.22 -25.02 9.55
N GLU A 179 6.99 -24.37 10.70
CA GLU A 179 6.99 -22.90 10.77
C GLU A 179 8.35 -22.29 10.40
N ARG A 180 9.46 -22.99 10.62
CA ARG A 180 10.79 -22.49 10.21
C ARG A 180 11.10 -22.63 8.72
N GLN A 181 10.43 -23.52 7.99
CA GLN A 181 10.72 -23.77 6.57
C GLN A 181 9.70 -23.13 5.61
N ILE A 182 8.52 -22.73 6.09
CA ILE A 182 7.49 -22.07 5.29
C ILE A 182 7.36 -20.58 5.64
N GLU A 183 8.40 -19.93 6.16
CA GLU A 183 8.55 -18.52 5.84
C GLU A 183 9.09 -18.46 4.42
N PRO A 184 8.25 -18.17 3.38
CA PRO A 184 8.82 -17.80 2.10
C PRO A 184 9.83 -16.71 2.41
N GLN A 185 11.07 -16.89 1.93
CA GLN A 185 12.14 -15.90 2.04
C GLN A 185 11.64 -14.61 1.40
N MET A 186 10.89 -13.82 2.18
CA MET A 186 10.37 -12.56 1.74
C MET A 186 11.61 -11.73 1.47
N ASN A 187 11.68 -11.17 0.27
CA ASN A 187 12.73 -10.23 -0.05
C ASN A 187 12.85 -9.22 1.11
N LYS A 188 14.07 -8.95 1.56
CA LYS A 188 14.35 -8.04 2.68
C LYS A 188 13.60 -6.72 2.51
N GLU A 189 13.50 -6.21 1.27
CA GLU A 189 12.72 -5.01 0.94
C GLU A 189 11.23 -5.16 1.25
N ALA A 190 10.63 -6.31 0.94
CA ALA A 190 9.22 -6.58 1.22
C ALA A 190 8.96 -6.66 2.73
N ARG A 191 9.86 -7.31 3.49
CA ARG A 191 9.79 -7.38 4.96
C ARG A 191 9.89 -5.98 5.58
N VAL A 192 10.84 -5.16 5.13
CA VAL A 192 10.99 -3.77 5.57
C VAL A 192 9.75 -2.93 5.26
N ARG A 193 9.16 -3.06 4.07
CA ARG A 193 7.92 -2.34 3.71
C ARG A 193 6.73 -2.75 4.58
N LEU A 194 6.65 -4.03 4.95
CA LEU A 194 5.60 -4.54 5.82
C LEU A 194 5.78 -4.03 7.25
N LEU A 195 6.98 -4.14 7.81
CA LEU A 195 7.32 -3.59 9.13
C LEU A 195 7.05 -2.07 9.20
N LEU A 196 7.39 -1.30 8.16
CA LEU A 196 7.09 0.14 8.13
C LEU A 196 5.59 0.46 8.12
N LYS A 197 4.74 -0.40 7.57
CA LYS A 197 3.29 -0.24 7.64
C LYS A 197 2.79 -0.54 9.05
N GLU A 198 3.28 -1.61 9.66
CA GLU A 198 2.92 -1.97 11.02
C GLU A 198 3.38 -0.92 12.03
N VAL A 199 4.60 -0.38 11.89
CA VAL A 199 5.08 0.72 12.74
C VAL A 199 4.14 1.93 12.66
N ARG A 200 3.63 2.28 11.46
CA ARG A 200 2.65 3.36 11.36
C ARG A 200 1.37 3.05 12.11
N GLN A 201 0.85 1.82 11.97
CA GLN A 201 -0.34 1.39 12.70
C GLN A 201 -0.11 1.37 14.22
N ASP A 202 1.08 0.99 14.67
CA ASP A 202 1.44 0.97 16.08
C ASP A 202 1.60 2.40 16.63
N VAL A 203 2.21 3.31 15.86
CA VAL A 203 2.29 4.75 16.18
C VAL A 203 0.91 5.40 16.24
N ASP A 204 0.04 5.10 15.27
CA ASP A 204 -1.34 5.62 15.24
C ASP A 204 -2.19 5.05 16.40
N ALA A 205 -1.84 3.86 16.90
CA ALA A 205 -2.47 3.21 18.05
C ALA A 205 -1.75 3.48 19.39
N GLU A 206 -0.78 4.39 19.43
CA GLU A 206 0.01 4.75 20.62
C GLU A 206 0.74 3.56 21.30
N ARG A 207 1.05 2.51 20.53
CA ARG A 207 1.82 1.32 20.94
C ARG A 207 3.32 1.54 20.75
N TRP A 208 3.88 2.44 21.55
CA TRP A 208 5.23 2.99 21.35
C TRP A 208 6.37 1.97 21.51
N ARG A 209 6.25 0.99 22.41
CA ARG A 209 7.31 -0.01 22.65
C ARG A 209 7.41 -1.01 21.50
N GLU A 210 6.26 -1.45 21.00
CA GLU A 210 6.14 -2.34 19.84
C GLU A 210 6.69 -1.65 18.58
N ALA A 211 6.35 -0.37 18.39
CA ALA A 211 6.88 0.44 17.31
C ALA A 211 8.42 0.58 17.39
N ASP A 212 9.00 0.83 18.58
CA ASP A 212 10.46 0.90 18.74
C ASP A 212 11.14 -0.43 18.40
N GLY A 213 10.58 -1.57 18.85
CA GLY A 213 11.09 -2.90 18.54
C GLY A 213 11.16 -3.16 17.03
N LYS A 214 10.07 -2.86 16.30
CA LYS A 214 10.04 -3.02 14.84
C LYS A 214 10.95 -2.04 14.11
N LEU A 215 11.11 -0.81 14.61
CA LEU A 215 12.07 0.14 14.06
C LEU A 215 13.52 -0.34 14.20
N LYS A 216 13.87 -0.98 15.32
CA LYS A 216 15.18 -1.62 15.51
C LYS A 216 15.38 -2.78 14.54
N GLU A 217 14.37 -3.64 14.37
CA GLU A 217 14.42 -4.73 13.39
C GLU A 217 14.63 -4.20 11.95
N ILE A 218 13.94 -3.12 11.57
CA ILE A 218 14.15 -2.47 10.26
C ILE A 218 15.60 -1.98 10.13
N ALA A 219 16.17 -1.39 11.18
CA ALA A 219 17.55 -0.88 11.16
C ALA A 219 18.60 -1.99 11.01
N GLU A 220 18.34 -3.18 11.58
CA GLU A 220 19.18 -4.37 11.40
C GLU A 220 19.06 -4.96 10.00
N LEU A 221 17.84 -4.97 9.43
CA LEU A 221 17.59 -5.55 8.10
C LEU A 221 18.19 -4.74 6.95
N ASP A 222 18.06 -3.41 7.01
CA ASP A 222 18.57 -2.51 5.97
C ASP A 222 19.05 -1.16 6.57
N PRO A 223 20.32 -1.07 6.97
CA PRO A 223 20.87 0.16 7.55
C PRO A 223 20.84 1.33 6.57
N LYS A 224 20.94 1.10 5.26
CA LYS A 224 20.90 2.18 4.25
C LYS A 224 19.53 2.85 4.19
N LEU A 225 18.47 2.08 4.41
CA LEU A 225 17.11 2.60 4.38
C LEU A 225 16.84 3.59 5.53
N THR A 226 17.50 3.41 6.67
CA THR A 226 17.37 4.32 7.83
C THR A 226 17.85 5.74 7.52
N GLU A 227 18.83 5.89 6.62
CA GLU A 227 19.37 7.19 6.22
C GLU A 227 18.50 7.89 5.17
N ILE A 228 17.94 7.13 4.22
CA ILE A 228 17.26 7.68 3.04
C ILE A 228 15.76 7.87 3.30
N ASN A 229 15.13 6.96 4.07
CA ASN A 229 13.68 6.91 4.15
C ASN A 229 13.13 7.92 5.17
N ARG A 230 12.43 8.93 4.63
CA ARG A 230 11.78 9.98 5.41
C ARG A 230 10.70 9.45 6.36
N ASP A 231 9.99 8.39 5.98
CA ASP A 231 8.92 7.83 6.80
C ASP A 231 9.47 7.09 8.02
N TYR A 232 10.59 6.37 7.85
CA TYR A 232 11.31 5.76 8.97
C TYR A 232 11.74 6.83 9.99
N LYS A 233 12.38 7.90 9.52
CA LYS A 233 12.81 9.03 10.37
C LYS A 233 11.65 9.66 11.13
N ARG A 234 10.53 9.91 10.44
CA ARG A 234 9.33 10.49 11.06
C ARG A 234 8.72 9.59 12.14
N CYS A 235 8.66 8.28 11.90
CA CYS A 235 8.18 7.32 12.90
C CYS A 235 9.14 7.23 14.09
N ARG A 236 10.46 7.19 13.83
CA ARG A 236 11.50 7.19 14.87
C ARG A 236 11.42 8.42 15.77
N GLU A 237 11.34 9.62 15.19
CA GLU A 237 11.16 10.87 15.94
C GLU A 237 9.89 10.88 16.79
N ALA A 238 8.78 10.33 16.28
CA ALA A 238 7.53 10.23 17.03
C ALA A 238 7.65 9.29 18.24
N VAL A 239 8.27 8.13 18.03
CA VAL A 239 8.52 7.12 19.08
C VAL A 239 9.49 7.65 20.14
N ASP A 240 10.61 8.26 19.73
CA ASP A 240 11.61 8.82 20.66
C ASP A 240 10.99 9.98 21.47
N LYS A 241 10.14 10.81 20.86
CA LYS A 241 9.41 11.87 21.57
C LYS A 241 8.42 11.31 22.61
N ALA A 242 7.76 10.19 22.31
CA ALA A 242 6.77 9.59 23.19
C ALA A 242 7.40 8.79 24.35
N LEU A 243 8.48 8.06 24.09
CA LEU A 243 9.20 7.28 25.10
C LEU A 243 10.13 8.13 25.97
N GLY A 244 10.45 9.35 25.52
CA GLY A 244 11.42 10.22 26.18
C GLY A 244 12.87 9.79 25.91
N PRO A 245 13.87 10.54 26.43
CA PRO A 245 15.26 10.13 26.30
C PRO A 245 15.44 8.75 26.92
N ALA A 246 15.93 7.79 26.13
CA ALA A 246 16.31 6.49 26.64
C ALA A 246 17.26 6.71 27.82
N LYS A 247 16.87 6.20 29.00
CA LYS A 247 17.72 6.30 30.18
C LYS A 247 19.04 5.57 29.81
N PRO A 248 20.19 6.26 29.87
CA PRO A 248 21.48 5.67 29.52
C PRO A 248 21.81 4.48 30.42
#